data_AF-A0A9D8RVE1-F1
#
_entry.id   AF-A0A9D8RVE1-F1
#
_cell.length_a   1.000
_cell.length_b   1.000
_cell.length_c   1.000
_cell.angle_alpha   90.00
_cell.angle_beta   90.00
_cell.angle_gamma   90.00
#
_symmetry.space_group_name_H-M   'P 1'
#
loop_
_entity.id
_entity.type
_entity.pdbx_description
1 polymer ?
#
loop_
_entity_poly.entity_id
_entity_poly.type
_entity_poly.pdbx_seq_one_letter_code
_entity_poly.pdbx_strand_id
1 'polypeptide(L)'
;MEIAIIADDNKKELMAQFCIAYCGILSRHHLCATHTTGKYISDATGLEIDTVMPGSVGGTEQITARISYNEIDLVFYFKSTEADREPYPSELDLMRLCDVHNIPVATNIAT
;
A
#
# COMPACT_ATOMS: atom_id res chain seq x y z
N MET A 1 8.57 4.91 11.25
CA MET A 1 7.22 4.40 10.99
C MET A 1 7.34 3.33 9.94
N GLU A 2 6.54 2.28 10.07
CA GLU A 2 6.33 1.26 9.06
C GLU A 2 5.15 1.64 8.18
N ILE A 3 5.42 1.85 6.89
CA ILE A 3 4.44 2.35 5.92
C ILE A 3 4.15 1.24 4.90
N ALA A 4 2.90 0.80 4.84
CA ALA A 4 2.43 -0.10 3.79
C ALA A 4 1.99 0.69 2.55
N ILE A 5 2.45 0.26 1.37
CA ILE A 5 2.09 0.84 0.08
C ILE A 5 1.47 -0.23 -0.82
N ILE A 6 0.23 0.00 -1.21
CA ILE A 6 -0.56 -0.90 -2.06
C ILE A 6 -1.17 -0.06 -3.19
N ALA A 7 -1.04 -0.53 -4.43
CA ALA A 7 -1.68 0.11 -5.57
C ALA A 7 -2.27 -0.93 -6.52
N ASP A 8 -3.52 -0.72 -6.90
CA ASP A 8 -4.14 -1.46 -8.00
C ASP A 8 -3.43 -1.15 -9.32
N ASP A 9 -3.53 -2.04 -10.30
CA ASP A 9 -2.78 -1.95 -11.55
C ASP A 9 -2.93 -0.60 -12.26
N ASN A 10 -4.17 -0.10 -12.36
CA ASN A 10 -4.47 1.21 -12.96
C ASN A 10 -4.08 2.43 -12.09
N LYS A 11 -3.53 2.20 -10.88
CA LYS A 11 -3.06 3.24 -9.96
C LYS A 11 -1.55 3.20 -9.70
N LYS A 12 -0.81 2.20 -10.20
CA LYS A 12 0.63 2.06 -9.95
C LYS A 12 1.45 3.24 -10.46
N GLU A 13 1.11 3.78 -11.63
CA GLU A 13 1.76 4.98 -12.16
C GLU A 13 1.58 6.19 -11.23
N LEU A 14 0.33 6.42 -10.78
CA LEU A 14 0.03 7.49 -9.83
C LEU A 14 0.77 7.28 -8.50
N MET A 15 0.84 6.05 -8.00
CA MET A 15 1.56 5.72 -6.77
C MET A 15 3.06 6.01 -6.92
N ALA A 16 3.68 5.63 -8.05
CA ALA A 16 5.08 5.94 -8.30
C ALA A 16 5.33 7.45 -8.37
N GLN A 17 4.47 8.21 -9.07
CA GLN A 17 4.57 9.67 -9.13
C GLN A 17 4.46 10.31 -7.73
N PHE A 18 3.55 9.82 -6.89
CA PHE A 18 3.44 10.22 -5.50
C PHE A 18 4.74 9.92 -4.72
N CYS A 19 5.27 8.70 -4.85
CA CYS A 19 6.51 8.32 -4.17
C CYS A 19 7.74 9.10 -4.67
N ILE A 20 7.80 9.47 -5.96
CA ILE A 20 8.83 10.37 -6.51
C ILE A 20 8.75 11.73 -5.84
N ALA A 21 7.56 12.35 -5.81
CA ALA A 21 7.35 13.67 -5.25
C ALA A 21 7.72 13.75 -3.75
N TYR A 22 7.44 12.68 -3.00
CA TYR A 22 7.69 12.61 -1.57
C TYR A 22 8.88 11.72 -1.17
N CYS A 23 9.76 11.38 -2.11
CA CYS A 23 10.90 10.47 -1.89
C CYS A 23 11.79 10.92 -0.72
N GLY A 24 12.05 12.23 -0.58
CA GLY A 24 12.84 12.78 0.52
C GLY A 24 12.23 12.61 1.92
N ILE A 25 10.91 12.41 2.00
CA ILE A 25 10.20 12.11 3.25
C ILE A 25 10.13 10.59 3.44
N LEU A 26 9.67 9.86 2.41
CA LEU A 26 9.47 8.41 2.45
C LEU A 26 10.78 7.64 2.74
N SER A 27 11.93 8.14 2.26
CA SER A 27 13.25 7.55 2.53
C SER A 27 13.68 7.58 4.00
N ARG A 28 12.93 8.27 4.88
CA ARG A 28 13.19 8.32 6.33
C ARG A 28 12.32 7.32 7.11
N HIS A 29 11.58 6.49 6.39
CA HIS A 29 10.65 5.51 6.94
C HIS A 29 10.95 4.14 6.37
N HIS A 30 10.47 3.11 7.05
CA HIS A 30 10.51 1.76 6.54
C HIS A 30 9.28 1.56 5.67
N LEU A 31 9.49 1.06 4.46
CA LEU A 31 8.46 0.91 3.44
C LEU A 31 8.25 -0.56 3.17
N CYS A 32 7.01 -1.01 3.20
CA CYS A 32 6.63 -2.33 2.72
C CYS A 32 5.56 -2.23 1.64
N ALA A 33 5.58 -3.12 0.66
CA ALA A 33 4.61 -3.10 -0.43
C ALA A 33 4.30 -4.49 -0.97
N THR A 34 3.18 -4.62 -1.68
CA THR A 34 2.94 -5.79 -2.52
C THR A 34 3.96 -5.84 -3.65
N HIS A 35 4.43 -7.03 -4.01
CA HIS A 35 5.62 -7.21 -4.86
C HIS A 35 5.66 -6.32 -6.11
N THR A 36 4.58 -6.33 -6.91
CA THR A 36 4.53 -5.56 -8.17
C THR A 36 4.50 -4.05 -7.92
N THR A 37 3.83 -3.60 -6.86
CA THR A 37 3.80 -2.19 -6.46
C THR A 37 5.19 -1.74 -5.98
N GLY A 38 5.80 -2.49 -5.07
CA GLY A 38 7.10 -2.18 -4.50
C GLY A 38 8.18 -2.11 -5.56
N LYS A 39 8.26 -3.11 -6.45
CA LYS A 39 9.20 -3.10 -7.57
C LYS A 39 9.03 -1.88 -8.46
N TYR A 40 7.79 -1.56 -8.84
CA TYR A 40 7.50 -0.42 -9.71
C TYR A 40 7.94 0.91 -9.09
N ILE A 41 7.78 1.07 -7.77
CA ILE A 41 8.23 2.27 -7.04
C ILE A 41 9.75 2.28 -6.88
N SER A 42 10.37 1.18 -6.47
CA SER A 42 11.83 1.09 -6.30
C SER A 42 12.57 1.36 -7.60
N ASP A 43 12.09 0.83 -8.73
CA ASP A 43 12.66 1.09 -10.06
C ASP A 43 12.59 2.58 -10.44
N ALA A 44 11.54 3.29 -10.01
CA ALA A 44 11.32 4.70 -10.33
C ALA A 44 11.99 5.69 -9.36
N THR A 45 12.24 5.29 -8.11
CA THR A 45 12.64 6.20 -7.02
C THR A 45 13.98 5.86 -6.39
N GLY A 46 14.43 4.60 -6.50
CA GLY A 46 15.56 4.07 -5.72
C GLY A 46 15.26 3.84 -4.24
N LEU A 47 14.00 3.96 -3.80
CA LEU A 47 13.62 3.65 -2.42
C LEU A 47 13.80 2.15 -2.12
N GLU A 48 14.37 1.86 -0.97
CA GLU A 48 14.41 0.51 -0.40
C GLU A 48 13.00 0.15 0.12
N ILE A 49 12.41 -0.90 -0.44
CA ILE A 49 11.04 -1.34 -0.11
C ILE A 49 11.05 -2.83 0.13
N ASP A 50 10.64 -3.24 1.33
CA ASP A 50 10.41 -4.65 1.64
C ASP A 50 9.16 -5.13 0.92
N THR A 51 9.30 -6.20 0.14
CA THR A 51 8.16 -6.72 -0.63
C THR A 51 7.57 -7.96 0.02
N VAL A 52 6.24 -7.95 0.12
CA VAL A 52 5.43 -9.15 0.37
C VAL A 52 4.97 -9.73 -0.98
N MET A 53 4.16 -10.78 -0.97
CA MET A 53 3.62 -11.37 -2.19
C MET A 53 2.83 -10.34 -3.04
N PRO A 54 2.59 -10.61 -4.34
CA PRO A 54 1.63 -9.84 -5.11
C PRO A 54 0.24 -9.86 -4.45
N GLY A 55 -0.50 -8.75 -4.54
CA GLY A 55 -1.83 -8.63 -3.93
C GLY A 55 -2.80 -9.71 -4.40
N SER A 56 -2.73 -10.11 -5.67
CA SER A 56 -3.60 -11.14 -6.28
C SER A 56 -3.38 -12.57 -5.73
N VAL A 57 -2.32 -12.81 -4.98
CA VAL A 57 -1.96 -14.15 -4.45
C VAL A 57 -1.72 -14.14 -2.94
N GLY A 58 -2.26 -13.15 -2.21
CA GLY A 58 -2.20 -13.12 -0.75
C GLY A 58 -1.37 -11.98 -0.15
N GLY A 59 -0.79 -11.11 -0.97
CA GLY A 59 0.05 -10.00 -0.49
C GLY A 59 -0.72 -8.97 0.36
N THR A 60 -1.98 -8.73 0.01
CA THR A 60 -2.85 -7.82 0.79
C THR A 60 -3.11 -8.41 2.16
N GLU A 61 -3.42 -9.70 2.24
CA GLU A 61 -3.65 -10.44 3.47
C GLU A 61 -2.41 -10.47 4.38
N GLN A 62 -1.21 -10.56 3.80
CA GLN A 62 0.04 -10.43 4.56
C GLN A 62 0.15 -9.05 5.22
N ILE A 63 -0.14 -7.97 4.51
CA ILE A 63 -0.13 -6.62 5.09
C ILE A 63 -1.22 -6.48 6.15
N THR A 64 -2.44 -6.97 5.89
CA THR A 64 -3.56 -6.98 6.83
C THR A 64 -3.22 -7.73 8.12
N ALA A 65 -2.50 -8.85 8.03
CA ALA A 65 -2.00 -9.56 9.21
C ALA A 65 -1.01 -8.70 10.01
N ARG A 66 -0.07 -8.02 9.34
CA ARG A 66 0.90 -7.12 9.99
C ARG A 66 0.23 -5.95 10.72
N ILE A 67 -0.89 -5.42 10.19
CA ILE A 67 -1.73 -4.43 10.91
C ILE A 67 -2.23 -5.00 12.25
N SER A 68 -2.70 -6.26 12.25
CA SER A 68 -3.20 -6.91 13.47
C SER A 68 -2.13 -7.09 14.54
N TYR A 69 -0.87 -7.24 14.11
CA TYR A 69 0.31 -7.35 14.99
C TYR A 69 0.92 -6.01 15.37
N ASN A 70 0.29 -4.88 15.01
CA ASN A 70 0.81 -3.54 15.28
C ASN A 70 2.20 -3.30 14.66
N GLU A 71 2.42 -3.86 13.46
CA GLU A 71 3.67 -3.74 12.69
C GLU A 71 3.56 -2.76 11.52
N ILE A 72 2.40 -2.13 11.31
CA ILE A 72 2.15 -1.12 10.28
C ILE A 72 1.56 0.11 10.96
N ASP A 73 2.17 1.26 10.72
CA ASP A 73 1.79 2.55 11.31
C ASP A 73 0.95 3.42 10.35
N LEU A 74 1.04 3.18 9.04
CA LEU A 74 0.37 3.96 8.00
C LEU A 74 0.15 3.10 6.75
N VAL A 75 -1.00 3.27 6.09
CA VAL A 75 -1.33 2.58 4.83
C VAL A 75 -1.64 3.59 3.73
N PHE A 76 -0.88 3.56 2.64
CA PHE A 76 -1.27 4.13 1.35
C PHE A 76 -1.87 3.04 0.47
N TYR A 77 -3.17 3.10 0.20
CA TYR A 77 -3.85 2.14 -0.65
C TYR A 77 -4.58 2.81 -1.83
N PHE A 78 -3.87 3.06 -2.93
CA PHE A 78 -4.49 3.64 -4.11
C PHE A 78 -5.27 2.57 -4.89
N LYS A 79 -6.56 2.49 -4.58
CA LYS A 79 -7.50 1.54 -5.17
C LYS A 79 -8.14 2.05 -6.46
N SER A 80 -8.52 1.13 -7.32
CA SER A 80 -9.32 1.36 -8.51
C SER A 80 -10.74 1.77 -8.12
N THR A 81 -11.36 2.58 -8.97
CA THR A 81 -12.74 3.05 -8.82
C THR A 81 -13.57 2.72 -10.07
N GLU A 82 -13.17 1.69 -10.81
CA GLU A 82 -13.93 1.19 -11.96
C GLU A 82 -15.30 0.71 -11.49
N ALA A 83 -16.37 1.17 -12.17
CA ALA A 83 -17.74 1.00 -11.70
C ALA A 83 -18.17 -0.47 -11.58
N ASP A 84 -17.61 -1.35 -12.40
CA ASP A 84 -17.98 -2.77 -12.50
C ASP A 84 -17.04 -3.70 -11.71
N ARG A 85 -16.12 -3.17 -10.90
CA ARG A 85 -15.23 -3.98 -10.07
C ARG A 85 -15.82 -4.22 -8.70
N GLU A 86 -16.13 -5.47 -8.40
CA GLU A 86 -16.37 -5.90 -7.01
C GLU A 86 -15.06 -5.87 -6.22
N PRO A 87 -15.05 -5.29 -5.00
CA PRO A 87 -13.87 -5.30 -4.15
C PRO A 87 -13.55 -6.73 -3.70
N TYR A 88 -12.28 -7.11 -3.73
CA TYR A 88 -11.87 -8.40 -3.19
C TYR A 88 -12.11 -8.43 -1.66
N PRO A 89 -12.43 -9.59 -1.07
CA PRO A 89 -12.59 -9.72 0.38
C PRO A 89 -11.41 -9.17 1.17
N SER A 90 -10.19 -9.35 0.66
CA SER A 90 -8.96 -8.85 1.28
C SER A 90 -8.86 -7.33 1.34
N GLU A 91 -9.47 -6.60 0.39
CA GLU A 91 -9.56 -5.14 0.42
C GLU A 91 -10.48 -4.67 1.55
N LEU A 92 -11.62 -5.34 1.70
CA LEU A 92 -12.59 -5.05 2.75
C LEU A 92 -11.99 -5.31 4.13
N ASP A 93 -11.27 -6.42 4.28
CA ASP A 93 -10.59 -6.75 5.53
C ASP A 93 -9.42 -5.81 5.84
N LEU A 94 -8.64 -5.38 4.84
CA LEU A 94 -7.60 -4.37 5.01
C LEU A 94 -8.20 -3.09 5.59
N MET A 95 -9.24 -2.55 4.96
CA MET A 95 -9.91 -1.32 5.41
C MET A 95 -10.49 -1.48 6.81
N ARG A 96 -11.20 -2.59 7.05
CA ARG A 96 -11.80 -2.89 8.35
C ARG A 96 -10.74 -2.98 9.45
N LEU A 97 -9.59 -3.58 9.19
CA LEU A 97 -8.52 -3.68 10.20
C LEU A 97 -7.78 -2.36 10.41
N CYS A 98 -7.62 -1.52 9.38
CA CYS A 98 -7.16 -0.14 9.61
C CYS A 98 -8.06 0.58 10.61
N ASP A 99 -9.39 0.50 10.43
CA ASP A 99 -10.36 1.13 11.32
C ASP A 99 -10.31 0.55 12.74
N VAL A 100 -10.27 -0.79 12.88
CA VAL A 100 -10.22 -1.46 14.19
C VAL A 100 -8.96 -1.08 14.98
N HIS A 101 -7.82 -0.97 14.31
CA HIS A 101 -6.52 -0.68 14.92
C HIS A 101 -6.18 0.81 14.93
N ASN A 102 -7.08 1.69 14.45
CA ASN A 102 -6.85 3.13 14.29
C ASN A 102 -5.60 3.46 13.46
N ILE A 103 -5.30 2.65 12.46
CA ILE A 103 -4.18 2.90 11.54
C ILE A 103 -4.64 3.92 10.49
N PRO A 104 -3.95 5.07 10.35
CA PRO A 104 -4.23 6.00 9.27
C PRO A 104 -4.15 5.31 7.92
N VAL A 105 -5.19 5.50 7.11
CA VAL A 105 -5.27 4.94 5.76
C VAL A 105 -5.67 6.01 4.75
N ALA A 106 -4.86 6.14 3.71
CA ALA A 106 -5.11 7.03 2.58
C ALA A 106 -5.44 6.20 1.34
N THR A 107 -6.69 6.26 0.89
CA THR A 107 -7.15 5.45 -0.26
C THR A 107 -7.08 6.18 -1.60
N ASN A 108 -6.63 7.43 -1.59
CA ASN A 108 -6.50 8.31 -2.74
C ASN A 108 -5.43 9.38 -2.44
N ILE A 109 -4.98 10.11 -3.46
CA ILE A 109 -3.86 11.05 -3.35
C ILE A 109 -4.16 12.31 -2.50
N ALA A 110 -5.44 12.65 -2.28
CA ALA A 110 -5.81 13.86 -1.55
C ALA A 110 -5.84 13.68 -0.02
N THR A 111 -5.81 12.43 0.46
CA THR A 111 -5.79 12.07 1.88
C THR A 111 -4.35 11.85 2.34
#